data_AF-A0A3B0B5P4-F1
#
_entry.id   AF-A0A3B0B5P4-F1
#
_cell.length_a   1.000
_cell.length_b   1.000
_cell.length_c   1.000
_cell.angle_alpha   90.00
_cell.angle_beta   90.00
_cell.angle_gamma   90.00
#
_symmetry.space_group_name_H-M   'P 1'
#
loop_
_entity.id
_entity.type
_entity.pdbx_description
1 polymer ?
#
loop_
_entity_poly.entity_id
_entity_poly.type
_entity_poly.pdbx_seq_one_letter_code
_entity_poly.pdbx_strand_id
1 'polypeptide(L)'
;MTPPGPPPAGGRLLVPLYVHPAADPAAWAALAEAAPRLHSVVLNAADGPGQRPDPAFHTAAERLRCAGVPLLGYVDTGYGRRAPRAVVGDIRRHRRWYGVDGVFLDQVPAHAAPLPHYRRLVLLAKALGARTAVLNPGTHPDPGYARIADLLVTFEGTWEAYRRAAVPPWTADHPPARFCHLVYAVPPGRAADVARTADGRGAGVHWAVPGEGTNPWRAAPWLDGEPRPGAAGPEPGARRPGLSPDAPLLWRAR
;
A
#
# COMPACT_ATOMS: atom_id res chain seq x y z
N MET A 1 -2.72 34.01 16.69
CA MET A 1 -2.92 32.69 16.07
C MET A 1 -2.62 32.83 14.59
N THR A 2 -1.50 32.29 14.13
CA THR A 2 -1.12 32.30 12.71
C THR A 2 -1.96 31.23 12.00
N PRO A 3 -2.56 31.52 10.82
CA PRO A 3 -3.22 30.48 10.05
C PRO A 3 -2.18 29.40 9.67
N PRO A 4 -2.56 28.11 9.63
CA PRO A 4 -1.65 27.09 9.16
C PRO A 4 -1.25 27.43 7.72
N GLY A 5 0.06 27.42 7.45
CA GLY A 5 0.58 27.59 6.10
C GLY A 5 0.02 26.53 5.15
N PRO A 6 0.14 26.75 3.83
CA PRO A 6 -0.24 25.73 2.86
C PRO A 6 0.50 24.41 3.19
N PRO A 7 -0.15 23.24 3.09
CA PRO A 7 0.51 21.97 3.36
C PRO A 7 1.75 21.86 2.46
N PRO A 8 2.91 21.39 2.97
CA PRO A 8 4.07 21.14 2.14
C PRO A 8 3.67 20.21 0.99
N ALA A 9 4.30 20.36 -0.18
CA ALA A 9 4.10 19.47 -1.32
C ALA A 9 4.12 18.02 -0.81
N GLY A 10 2.97 17.34 -0.90
CA GLY A 10 2.70 16.12 -0.15
C GLY A 10 3.69 15.00 -0.42
N GLY A 11 3.86 14.11 0.57
CA GLY A 11 4.71 12.94 0.43
C GLY A 11 4.34 12.10 -0.81
N ARG A 12 5.35 11.43 -1.37
CA ARG A 12 5.26 10.71 -2.66
C ARG A 12 5.30 9.19 -2.53
N LEU A 13 5.49 8.69 -1.31
CA LEU A 13 5.71 7.27 -1.05
C LEU A 13 4.43 6.61 -0.53
N LEU A 14 3.84 5.70 -1.30
CA LEU A 14 2.75 4.84 -0.83
C LEU A 14 3.34 3.50 -0.42
N VAL A 15 3.37 3.20 0.87
CA VAL A 15 4.07 2.03 1.39
C VAL A 15 3.09 0.93 1.78
N PRO A 16 2.95 -0.16 1.00
CA PRO A 16 2.43 -1.41 1.50
C PRO A 16 3.50 -2.09 2.34
N LEU A 17 3.41 -2.01 3.68
CA LEU A 17 4.32 -2.75 4.56
C LEU A 17 3.61 -4.01 5.08
N TYR A 18 3.81 -5.13 4.38
CA TYR A 18 3.17 -6.41 4.69
C TYR A 18 4.05 -7.24 5.63
N VAL A 19 4.41 -6.60 6.75
CA VAL A 19 5.13 -7.20 7.89
C VAL A 19 4.36 -6.86 9.16
N HIS A 20 4.10 -7.87 9.96
CA HIS A 20 3.43 -7.70 11.24
C HIS A 20 4.25 -6.77 12.15
N PRO A 21 3.66 -5.73 12.79
CA PRO A 21 4.41 -4.78 13.62
C PRO A 21 5.19 -5.41 14.78
N ALA A 22 4.69 -6.50 15.36
CA ALA A 22 5.42 -7.24 16.40
C ALA A 22 6.62 -8.03 15.85
N ALA A 23 6.65 -8.36 14.56
CA ALA A 23 7.74 -9.10 13.94
C ALA A 23 8.90 -8.15 13.53
N ASP A 24 8.57 -6.91 13.12
CA ASP A 24 9.57 -5.89 12.81
C ASP A 24 9.15 -4.50 13.32
N PRO A 25 9.30 -4.23 14.63
CA PRO A 25 8.94 -2.94 15.19
C PRO A 25 9.77 -1.78 14.62
N ALA A 26 11.01 -2.05 14.21
CA ALA A 26 11.93 -1.05 13.67
C ALA A 26 11.47 -0.56 12.29
N ALA A 27 10.96 -1.45 11.43
CA ALA A 27 10.36 -1.09 10.15
C ALA A 27 9.18 -0.11 10.32
N TRP A 28 8.31 -0.35 11.30
CA TRP A 28 7.17 0.51 11.59
C TRP A 28 7.57 1.84 12.23
N ALA A 29 8.62 1.86 13.07
CA ALA A 29 9.18 3.10 13.58
C ALA A 29 9.79 3.96 12.46
N ALA A 30 10.51 3.34 11.51
CA ALA A 30 11.09 4.04 10.36
C ALA A 30 10.03 4.73 9.49
N LEU A 31 8.81 4.18 9.41
CA LEU A 31 7.70 4.85 8.73
C LEU A 31 7.28 6.17 9.42
N ALA A 32 7.28 6.22 10.74
CA ALA A 32 6.95 7.44 11.47
C ALA A 32 8.01 8.53 11.24
N GLU A 33 9.29 8.17 11.24
CA GLU A 33 10.39 9.09 10.91
C GLU A 33 10.34 9.55 9.45
N ALA A 34 9.84 8.71 8.54
CA ALA A 34 9.68 9.04 7.13
C ALA A 34 8.46 9.93 6.84
N ALA A 35 7.64 10.31 7.84
CA ALA A 35 6.31 10.87 7.63
C ALA A 35 6.20 11.99 6.57
N PRO A 36 7.10 13.00 6.52
CA PRO A 36 7.03 14.05 5.50
C PRO A 36 7.16 13.56 4.05
N ARG A 37 7.77 12.37 3.85
CA ARG A 37 7.98 11.75 2.53
C ARG A 37 6.82 10.82 2.14
N LEU A 38 5.97 10.42 3.09
CA LEU A 38 4.92 9.44 2.88
C LEU A 38 3.66 10.08 2.29
N HIS A 39 3.19 9.53 1.18
CA HIS A 39 1.83 9.75 0.71
C HIS A 39 0.84 9.05 1.65
N SER A 40 1.10 7.77 1.93
CA SER A 40 0.27 6.95 2.81
C SER A 40 0.94 5.61 3.14
N VAL A 41 0.49 4.95 4.21
CA VAL A 41 0.86 3.55 4.54
C VAL A 41 -0.36 2.65 4.43
N VAL A 42 -0.22 1.49 3.81
CA VAL A 42 -1.28 0.49 3.68
C VAL A 42 -1.16 -0.53 4.81
N LEU A 43 -2.20 -0.62 5.64
CA LEU A 43 -2.31 -1.61 6.72
C LEU A 43 -2.99 -2.86 6.20
N ASN A 44 -2.29 -3.99 6.26
CA ASN A 44 -2.81 -5.32 5.96
C ASN A 44 -2.50 -6.26 7.12
N ALA A 45 -3.51 -6.60 7.93
CA ALA A 45 -3.31 -7.47 9.10
C ALA A 45 -3.39 -8.95 8.74
N ALA A 46 -4.31 -9.33 7.86
CA ALA A 46 -4.51 -10.71 7.39
C ALA A 46 -5.35 -10.72 6.09
N ASP A 47 -4.75 -10.26 5.00
CA ASP A 47 -5.43 -9.99 3.72
C ASP A 47 -6.71 -9.15 3.89
N GLY A 48 -6.60 -8.15 4.77
CA GLY A 48 -7.70 -7.37 5.31
C GLY A 48 -7.47 -7.00 6.78
N PRO A 49 -8.54 -6.65 7.52
CA PRO A 49 -8.42 -6.15 8.89
C PRO A 49 -8.21 -7.24 9.94
N GLY A 50 -8.31 -8.52 9.55
CA GLY A 50 -8.37 -9.67 10.44
C GLY A 50 -9.79 -10.02 10.92
N GLN A 51 -9.88 -11.07 11.73
CA GLN A 51 -11.12 -11.54 12.36
C GLN A 51 -11.44 -10.80 13.66
N ARG A 52 -10.41 -10.26 14.33
CA ARG A 52 -10.48 -9.44 15.54
C ARG A 52 -9.42 -8.33 15.45
N PRO A 53 -9.58 -7.20 16.17
CA PRO A 53 -8.55 -6.16 16.19
C PRO A 53 -7.23 -6.73 16.72
N ASP A 54 -6.14 -6.44 16.03
CA ASP A 54 -4.78 -6.78 16.45
C ASP A 54 -4.15 -5.61 17.24
N PRO A 55 -3.75 -5.81 18.51
CA PRO A 55 -3.16 -4.76 19.34
C PRO A 55 -1.85 -4.17 18.79
N ALA A 56 -1.03 -4.97 18.09
CA ALA A 56 0.23 -4.51 17.52
C ALA A 56 -0.04 -3.57 16.33
N PHE A 57 -0.99 -3.94 15.45
CA PHE A 57 -1.43 -3.04 14.38
C PHE A 57 -2.12 -1.79 14.91
N HIS A 58 -2.92 -1.90 15.98
CA HIS A 58 -3.54 -0.74 16.61
C HIS A 58 -2.48 0.25 17.10
N THR A 59 -1.49 -0.23 17.88
CA THR A 59 -0.39 0.59 18.40
C THR A 59 0.43 1.23 17.27
N ALA A 60 0.72 0.47 16.21
CA ALA A 60 1.46 0.98 15.06
C ALA A 60 0.65 2.04 14.28
N ALA A 61 -0.65 1.82 14.09
CA ALA A 61 -1.55 2.78 13.46
C ALA A 61 -1.64 4.09 14.25
N GLU A 62 -1.73 4.02 15.58
CA GLU A 62 -1.75 5.20 16.44
C GLU A 62 -0.46 6.01 16.33
N ARG A 63 0.70 5.35 16.36
CA ARG A 63 2.01 6.02 16.19
C ARG A 63 2.09 6.75 14.85
N LEU A 64 1.73 6.10 13.75
CA LEU A 64 1.76 6.70 12.41
C LEU A 64 0.78 7.87 12.28
N ARG A 65 -0.42 7.75 12.85
CA ARG A 65 -1.40 8.84 12.91
C ARG A 65 -0.89 10.03 13.74
N CYS A 66 -0.25 9.79 14.87
CA CYS A 66 0.38 10.85 15.67
C CYS A 66 1.52 11.56 14.92
N ALA A 67 2.22 10.83 14.04
CA ALA A 67 3.21 11.40 13.12
C ALA A 67 2.58 12.08 11.88
N GLY A 68 1.26 12.10 11.75
CA GLY A 68 0.54 12.74 10.64
C GLY A 68 0.52 11.92 9.34
N VAL A 69 0.86 10.64 9.39
CA VAL A 69 0.89 9.76 8.20
C VAL A 69 -0.52 9.28 7.84
N PRO A 70 -1.00 9.52 6.60
CA PRO A 70 -2.27 8.96 6.15
C PRO A 70 -2.25 7.43 6.10
N LEU A 71 -3.26 6.78 6.68
CA LEU A 71 -3.38 5.32 6.69
C LEU A 71 -4.47 4.83 5.76
N LEU A 72 -4.19 3.76 5.01
CA LEU A 72 -5.14 3.07 4.14
C LEU A 72 -5.37 1.65 4.64
N GLY A 73 -6.63 1.21 4.73
CA GLY A 73 -6.94 -0.20 4.99
C GLY A 73 -6.88 -1.02 3.71
N TYR A 74 -6.08 -2.08 3.69
CA TYR A 74 -6.06 -3.06 2.60
C TYR A 74 -7.37 -3.84 2.55
N VAL A 75 -7.98 -3.95 1.38
CA VAL A 75 -9.17 -4.79 1.18
C VAL A 75 -9.04 -5.54 -0.14
N ASP A 76 -8.89 -6.86 -0.05
CA ASP A 76 -8.96 -7.74 -1.20
C ASP A 76 -10.37 -7.66 -1.84
N THR A 77 -10.48 -7.50 -3.15
CA THR A 77 -11.76 -7.55 -3.87
C THR A 77 -11.94 -8.81 -4.70
N GLY A 78 -10.91 -9.66 -4.78
CA GLY A 78 -10.90 -10.93 -5.48
C GLY A 78 -11.20 -10.77 -6.97
N TYR A 79 -10.71 -9.72 -7.62
CA TYR A 79 -11.02 -9.39 -9.01
C TYR A 79 -12.52 -9.22 -9.26
N GLY A 80 -13.22 -8.60 -8.30
CA GLY A 80 -14.67 -8.37 -8.33
C GLY A 80 -15.51 -9.59 -7.95
N ARG A 81 -14.89 -10.72 -7.56
CA ARG A 81 -15.61 -11.93 -7.15
C ARG A 81 -16.03 -11.91 -5.69
N ARG A 82 -15.39 -11.13 -4.82
CA ARG A 82 -15.80 -11.03 -3.41
C ARG A 82 -17.15 -10.31 -3.30
N ALA A 83 -18.03 -10.83 -2.44
CA ALA A 83 -19.34 -10.25 -2.22
C ALA A 83 -19.21 -8.78 -1.71
N PRO A 84 -19.97 -7.81 -2.27
CA PRO A 84 -19.86 -6.40 -1.88
C PRO A 84 -20.03 -6.17 -0.38
N ARG A 85 -20.92 -6.92 0.27
CA ARG A 85 -21.14 -6.84 1.73
C ARG A 85 -19.89 -7.21 2.53
N ALA A 86 -19.11 -8.19 2.08
CA ALA A 86 -17.88 -8.60 2.74
C ALA A 86 -16.79 -7.52 2.58
N VAL A 87 -16.61 -7.00 1.36
CA VAL A 87 -15.68 -5.90 1.06
C VAL A 87 -16.01 -4.67 1.91
N VAL A 88 -17.27 -4.26 1.95
CA VAL A 88 -17.74 -3.13 2.78
C VAL A 88 -17.56 -3.41 4.28
N GLY A 89 -17.76 -4.66 4.70
CA GLY A 89 -17.49 -5.10 6.07
C GLY A 89 -16.02 -4.91 6.46
N ASP A 90 -15.09 -5.22 5.55
CA ASP A 90 -13.66 -5.07 5.79
C ASP A 90 -13.26 -3.59 5.91
N ILE A 91 -13.81 -2.73 5.03
CA ILE A 91 -13.63 -1.27 5.09
C ILE A 91 -14.05 -0.74 6.47
N ARG A 92 -15.24 -1.13 6.95
CA ARG A 92 -15.75 -0.70 8.26
C ARG A 92 -14.85 -1.16 9.40
N ARG A 93 -14.38 -2.42 9.36
CA ARG A 93 -13.52 -2.97 10.41
C ARG A 93 -12.16 -2.29 10.45
N HIS A 94 -11.53 -2.02 9.29
CA HIS A 94 -10.31 -1.22 9.24
C HIS A 94 -10.47 0.15 9.89
N ARG A 95 -11.54 0.87 9.52
CA ARG A 95 -11.81 2.21 10.08
C ARG A 95 -12.07 2.14 11.59
N ARG A 96 -12.88 1.19 12.05
CA ARG A 96 -13.22 1.04 13.47
C ARG A 96 -12.03 0.61 14.33
N TRP A 97 -11.20 -0.30 13.84
CA TRP A 97 -10.16 -0.93 14.66
C TRP A 97 -8.83 -0.20 14.61
N TYR A 98 -8.48 0.38 13.46
CA TYR A 98 -7.16 0.97 13.23
C TYR A 98 -7.23 2.47 12.90
N GLY A 99 -8.44 3.04 12.79
CA GLY A 99 -8.61 4.47 12.54
C GLY A 99 -8.07 4.92 11.19
N VAL A 100 -8.11 4.07 10.17
CA VAL A 100 -7.57 4.40 8.84
C VAL A 100 -8.35 5.56 8.18
N ASP A 101 -7.64 6.35 7.39
CA ASP A 101 -8.15 7.52 6.69
C ASP A 101 -8.75 7.20 5.32
N GLY A 102 -8.37 6.05 4.74
CA GLY A 102 -8.78 5.66 3.40
C GLY A 102 -8.76 4.15 3.18
N VAL A 103 -8.97 3.75 1.93
CA VAL A 103 -9.00 2.35 1.50
C VAL A 103 -8.02 2.11 0.37
N PHE A 104 -7.38 0.95 0.40
CA PHE A 104 -6.61 0.38 -0.69
C PHE A 104 -7.33 -0.88 -1.16
N LEU A 105 -8.07 -0.77 -2.25
CA LEU A 105 -8.80 -1.89 -2.84
C LEU A 105 -7.87 -2.64 -3.77
N ASP A 106 -7.56 -3.89 -3.41
CA ASP A 106 -6.60 -4.72 -4.13
C ASP A 106 -7.28 -5.79 -5.01
N GLN A 107 -6.50 -6.38 -5.92
CA GLN A 107 -6.97 -7.31 -6.95
C GLN A 107 -8.09 -6.69 -7.79
N VAL A 108 -7.86 -5.49 -8.33
CA VAL A 108 -8.83 -4.81 -9.20
C VAL A 108 -8.63 -5.27 -10.65
N PRO A 109 -9.67 -5.69 -11.39
CA PRO A 109 -9.50 -6.01 -12.80
C PRO A 109 -9.16 -4.78 -13.64
N ALA A 110 -8.35 -4.96 -14.68
CA ALA A 110 -7.94 -3.86 -15.57
C ALA A 110 -8.96 -3.54 -16.68
N HIS A 111 -9.85 -4.47 -17.05
CA HIS A 111 -10.85 -4.25 -18.11
C HIS A 111 -12.10 -3.46 -17.65
N ALA A 112 -12.87 -2.93 -18.60
CA ALA A 112 -13.99 -2.02 -18.36
C ALA A 112 -15.22 -2.64 -17.66
N ALA A 113 -15.49 -3.93 -17.86
CA ALA A 113 -16.75 -4.56 -17.42
C ALA A 113 -17.09 -4.35 -15.93
N PRO A 114 -16.14 -4.49 -14.97
CA PRO A 114 -16.40 -4.25 -13.55
C PRO A 114 -16.39 -2.78 -13.10
N LEU A 115 -16.19 -1.79 -13.99
CA LEU A 115 -16.18 -0.37 -13.62
C LEU A 115 -17.40 0.08 -12.79
N PRO A 116 -18.66 -0.25 -13.15
CA PRO A 116 -19.82 0.16 -12.35
C PRO A 116 -19.83 -0.47 -10.95
N HIS A 117 -19.20 -1.64 -10.78
CA HIS A 117 -19.04 -2.27 -9.47
C HIS A 117 -18.03 -1.50 -8.62
N TYR A 118 -16.82 -1.22 -9.15
CA TYR A 118 -15.81 -0.47 -8.40
C TYR A 118 -16.20 0.97 -8.13
N ARG A 119 -16.93 1.63 -9.04
CA ARG A 119 -17.53 2.95 -8.77
C ARG A 119 -18.41 2.92 -7.53
N ARG A 120 -19.26 1.90 -7.40
CA ARG A 120 -20.13 1.72 -6.22
C ARG A 120 -19.33 1.46 -4.95
N LEU A 121 -18.28 0.62 -5.01
CA LEU A 121 -17.41 0.37 -3.86
C LEU A 121 -16.69 1.65 -3.39
N VAL A 122 -16.15 2.45 -4.31
CA VAL A 122 -15.52 3.73 -3.95
C VAL A 122 -16.53 4.68 -3.31
N LEU A 123 -17.72 4.85 -3.89
CA LEU A 123 -18.76 5.70 -3.31
C LEU A 123 -19.16 5.24 -1.89
N LEU A 124 -19.30 3.93 -1.68
CA LEU A 124 -19.59 3.36 -0.36
C LEU A 124 -18.43 3.58 0.62
N ALA A 125 -17.18 3.43 0.19
CA ALA A 125 -16.02 3.73 1.01
C ALA A 125 -16.00 5.21 1.45
N LYS A 126 -16.24 6.13 0.51
CA LYS A 126 -16.34 7.58 0.78
C LYS A 126 -17.49 7.89 1.73
N ALA A 127 -18.67 7.29 1.55
CA ALA A 127 -19.81 7.44 2.46
C ALA A 127 -19.51 6.88 3.86
N LEU A 128 -18.63 5.88 3.95
CA LEU A 128 -18.09 5.35 5.20
C LEU A 128 -16.89 6.14 5.72
N GLY A 129 -16.63 7.34 5.20
CA GLY A 129 -15.64 8.29 5.71
C GLY A 129 -14.21 8.07 5.22
N ALA A 130 -13.99 7.24 4.19
CA ALA A 130 -12.70 7.20 3.52
C ALA A 130 -12.45 8.56 2.82
N ARG A 131 -11.33 9.19 3.10
CA ARG A 131 -10.86 10.40 2.40
C ARG A 131 -10.18 10.05 1.09
N THR A 132 -9.49 8.92 1.05
CA THR A 132 -8.77 8.43 -0.13
C THR A 132 -9.21 7.01 -0.47
N ALA A 133 -9.42 6.74 -1.76
CA ALA A 133 -9.69 5.43 -2.32
C ALA A 133 -8.64 5.15 -3.41
N VAL A 134 -7.75 4.21 -3.10
CA VAL A 134 -6.76 3.68 -4.04
C VAL A 134 -7.33 2.41 -4.65
N LEU A 135 -7.25 2.27 -5.98
CA LEU A 135 -7.53 1.02 -6.67
C LEU A 135 -6.23 0.44 -7.20
N ASN A 136 -5.99 -0.85 -6.93
CA ASN A 136 -4.81 -1.55 -7.40
C ASN A 136 -5.15 -2.60 -8.46
N PRO A 137 -5.08 -2.24 -9.75
CA PRO A 137 -5.05 -3.20 -10.84
C PRO A 137 -3.64 -3.75 -11.16
N GLY A 138 -2.57 -3.14 -10.62
CA GLY A 138 -1.18 -3.53 -10.89
C GLY A 138 -0.69 -3.27 -12.32
N THR A 139 -1.56 -2.75 -13.19
CA THR A 139 -1.29 -2.44 -14.60
C THR A 139 -2.21 -1.31 -15.05
N HIS A 140 -1.93 -0.68 -16.18
CA HIS A 140 -2.83 0.34 -16.72
C HIS A 140 -4.21 -0.25 -17.04
N PRO A 141 -5.29 0.21 -16.38
CA PRO A 141 -6.63 -0.28 -16.61
C PRO A 141 -7.32 0.49 -17.75
N ASP A 142 -8.58 0.14 -18.01
CA ASP A 142 -9.50 0.97 -18.78
C ASP A 142 -9.51 2.42 -18.22
N PRO A 143 -9.45 3.46 -19.06
CA PRO A 143 -9.38 4.86 -18.61
C PRO A 143 -10.54 5.28 -17.70
N GLY A 144 -11.69 4.57 -17.73
CA GLY A 144 -12.80 4.79 -16.82
C GLY A 144 -12.42 4.68 -15.33
N TYR A 145 -11.39 3.91 -14.99
CA TYR A 145 -10.94 3.77 -13.61
C TYR A 145 -10.36 5.08 -13.06
N ALA A 146 -9.71 5.89 -13.91
CA ALA A 146 -9.15 7.17 -13.52
C ALA A 146 -10.23 8.21 -13.18
N ARG A 147 -11.51 7.95 -13.53
CA ARG A 147 -12.63 8.82 -13.14
C ARG A 147 -13.20 8.49 -11.77
N ILE A 148 -12.89 7.32 -11.20
CA ILE A 148 -13.49 6.84 -9.94
C ILE A 148 -12.51 6.72 -8.78
N ALA A 149 -11.21 6.53 -9.04
CA ALA A 149 -10.20 6.43 -7.99
C ALA A 149 -9.56 7.79 -7.69
N ASP A 150 -9.15 8.03 -6.45
CA ASP A 150 -8.27 9.16 -6.14
C ASP A 150 -6.84 8.87 -6.63
N LEU A 151 -6.41 7.61 -6.51
CA LEU A 151 -5.10 7.11 -6.94
C LEU A 151 -5.25 5.71 -7.57
N LEU A 152 -4.57 5.48 -8.69
CA LEU A 152 -4.50 4.18 -9.37
C LEU A 152 -3.09 3.63 -9.29
N VAL A 153 -2.94 2.38 -8.85
CA VAL A 153 -1.68 1.66 -9.02
C VAL A 153 -1.63 1.13 -10.45
N THR A 154 -0.93 1.84 -11.33
CA THR A 154 -0.84 1.53 -12.77
C THR A 154 0.35 0.65 -13.13
N PHE A 155 1.20 0.36 -12.16
CA PHE A 155 2.26 -0.63 -12.28
C PHE A 155 2.50 -1.30 -10.93
N GLU A 156 2.47 -2.63 -10.91
CA GLU A 156 2.98 -3.45 -9.83
C GLU A 156 3.80 -4.61 -10.42
N GLY A 157 5.10 -4.66 -10.13
CA GLY A 157 5.96 -5.66 -10.76
C GLY A 157 7.45 -5.55 -10.40
N THR A 158 8.24 -6.45 -10.99
CA THR A 158 9.70 -6.44 -10.81
C THR A 158 10.34 -5.20 -11.44
N TRP A 159 11.51 -4.82 -10.94
CA TRP A 159 12.37 -3.81 -11.54
C TRP A 159 12.65 -4.08 -13.03
N GLU A 160 12.86 -5.35 -13.37
CA GLU A 160 13.14 -5.77 -14.74
C GLU A 160 11.96 -5.52 -15.69
N ALA A 161 10.74 -5.90 -15.26
CA ALA A 161 9.52 -5.61 -15.98
C ALA A 161 9.26 -4.10 -16.03
N TYR A 162 9.52 -3.40 -14.93
CA TYR A 162 9.33 -1.95 -14.84
C TYR A 162 10.16 -1.23 -15.88
N ARG A 163 11.43 -1.60 -16.08
CA ARG A 163 12.28 -0.97 -17.10
C ARG A 163 11.73 -1.09 -18.53
N ARG A 164 10.90 -2.09 -18.81
CA ARG A 164 10.29 -2.33 -20.14
C ARG A 164 8.84 -1.87 -20.26
N ALA A 165 8.20 -1.48 -19.16
CA ALA A 165 6.80 -1.10 -19.16
C ALA A 165 6.55 0.12 -20.07
N ALA A 166 5.47 0.04 -20.85
CA ALA A 166 4.96 1.13 -21.67
C ALA A 166 3.87 1.89 -20.93
N VAL A 167 3.71 3.16 -21.26
CA VAL A 167 2.66 4.03 -20.71
C VAL A 167 1.66 4.33 -21.82
N PRO A 168 0.37 4.03 -21.64
CA PRO A 168 -0.64 4.31 -22.65
C PRO A 168 -0.93 5.83 -22.73
N PRO A 169 -1.22 6.38 -23.92
CA PRO A 169 -1.34 7.83 -24.11
C PRO A 169 -2.37 8.53 -23.23
N TRP A 170 -3.47 7.85 -22.89
CA TRP A 170 -4.58 8.44 -22.11
C TRP A 170 -4.14 8.93 -20.72
N THR A 171 -3.06 8.41 -20.16
CA THR A 171 -2.60 8.85 -18.83
C THR A 171 -2.08 10.27 -18.84
N ALA A 172 -1.67 10.78 -20.01
CA ALA A 172 -1.21 12.16 -20.18
C ALA A 172 -2.32 13.20 -19.92
N ASP A 173 -3.60 12.78 -20.03
CA ASP A 173 -4.77 13.64 -19.76
C ASP A 173 -5.07 13.81 -18.27
N HIS A 174 -4.22 13.24 -17.39
CA HIS A 174 -4.41 13.23 -15.95
C HIS A 174 -3.16 13.72 -15.20
N PRO A 175 -3.32 14.40 -14.06
CA PRO A 175 -2.18 14.85 -13.28
C PRO A 175 -1.42 13.64 -12.71
N PRO A 176 -0.07 13.69 -12.64
CA PRO A 176 0.74 12.56 -12.17
C PRO A 176 0.38 12.05 -10.77
N ALA A 177 -0.13 12.93 -9.91
CA ALA A 177 -0.59 12.58 -8.57
C ALA A 177 -1.73 11.55 -8.53
N ARG A 178 -2.34 11.20 -9.68
CA ARG A 178 -3.37 10.15 -9.79
C ARG A 178 -2.81 8.75 -10.03
N PHE A 179 -1.51 8.62 -10.22
CA PHE A 179 -0.88 7.35 -10.57
C PHE A 179 0.22 6.96 -9.58
N CYS A 180 0.25 5.67 -9.27
CA CYS A 180 1.17 5.05 -8.35
C CYS A 180 1.89 3.88 -9.04
N HIS A 181 3.22 3.80 -8.89
CA HIS A 181 4.01 2.66 -9.33
C HIS A 181 4.64 1.94 -8.14
N LEU A 182 4.32 0.65 -7.99
CA LEU A 182 4.87 -0.23 -6.97
C LEU A 182 5.91 -1.15 -7.63
N VAL A 183 7.18 -1.01 -7.28
CA VAL A 183 8.28 -1.75 -7.89
C VAL A 183 9.02 -2.58 -6.85
N TYR A 184 9.16 -3.88 -7.11
CA TYR A 184 9.92 -4.80 -6.26
C TYR A 184 11.08 -5.46 -7.01
N ALA A 185 11.89 -6.27 -6.33
CA ALA A 185 13.17 -6.77 -6.86
C ALA A 185 14.08 -5.63 -7.34
N VAL A 186 14.05 -4.49 -6.64
CA VAL A 186 14.86 -3.31 -6.99
C VAL A 186 16.27 -3.50 -6.44
N PRO A 187 17.32 -3.49 -7.29
CA PRO A 187 18.68 -3.63 -6.81
C PRO A 187 19.08 -2.50 -5.83
N PRO A 188 19.96 -2.78 -4.86
CA PRO A 188 20.51 -1.75 -3.97
C PRO A 188 21.00 -0.52 -4.74
N GLY A 189 20.74 0.68 -4.20
CA GLY A 189 21.11 1.95 -4.83
C GLY A 189 20.25 2.38 -6.03
N ARG A 190 19.26 1.58 -6.48
CA ARG A 190 18.40 1.93 -7.64
C ARG A 190 17.04 2.53 -7.27
N ALA A 191 16.76 2.78 -5.99
CA ALA A 191 15.50 3.40 -5.57
C ALA A 191 15.27 4.77 -6.22
N ALA A 192 16.33 5.58 -6.38
CA ALA A 192 16.25 6.86 -7.07
C ALA A 192 15.91 6.71 -8.57
N ASP A 193 16.31 5.62 -9.21
CA ASP A 193 15.95 5.34 -10.60
C ASP A 193 14.47 5.04 -10.74
N VAL A 194 13.87 4.35 -9.76
CA VAL A 194 12.41 4.11 -9.73
C VAL A 194 11.67 5.44 -9.68
N ALA A 195 12.09 6.35 -8.79
CA ALA A 195 11.48 7.68 -8.66
C ALA A 195 11.56 8.47 -9.97
N ARG A 196 12.75 8.56 -10.59
CA ARG A 196 12.93 9.25 -11.88
C ARG A 196 12.13 8.61 -13.02
N THR A 197 12.06 7.28 -13.04
CA THR A 197 11.28 6.54 -14.04
C THR A 197 9.77 6.77 -13.84
N ALA A 198 9.30 6.85 -12.59
CA ALA A 198 7.92 7.17 -12.28
C ALA A 198 7.57 8.59 -12.75
N ASP A 199 8.45 9.57 -12.48
CA ASP A 199 8.31 10.95 -12.96
C ASP A 199 8.21 11.02 -14.49
N GLY A 200 9.15 10.39 -15.20
CA GLY A 200 9.14 10.35 -16.67
C GLY A 200 7.94 9.62 -17.28
N ARG A 201 7.23 8.82 -16.49
CA ARG A 201 6.02 8.09 -16.88
C ARG A 201 4.72 8.74 -16.39
N GLY A 202 4.82 9.91 -15.75
CA GLY A 202 3.66 10.62 -15.23
C GLY A 202 3.05 9.97 -13.99
N ALA A 203 3.81 9.27 -13.16
CA ALA A 203 3.37 8.77 -11.85
C ALA A 203 4.02 9.56 -10.71
N GLY A 204 3.20 10.30 -9.97
CA GLY A 204 3.62 11.16 -8.86
C GLY A 204 3.91 10.38 -7.58
N VAL A 205 3.26 9.22 -7.40
CA VAL A 205 3.39 8.34 -6.23
C VAL A 205 4.14 7.08 -6.61
N HIS A 206 5.01 6.57 -5.74
CA HIS A 206 5.74 5.34 -6.03
C HIS A 206 6.22 4.63 -4.76
N TRP A 207 6.59 3.36 -4.93
CA TRP A 207 7.31 2.60 -3.93
C TRP A 207 8.33 1.66 -4.56
N ALA A 208 9.48 1.49 -3.89
CA ALA A 208 10.59 0.68 -4.37
C ALA A 208 11.15 -0.16 -3.23
N VAL A 209 11.16 -1.48 -3.41
CA VAL A 209 11.68 -2.43 -2.41
C VAL A 209 12.64 -3.44 -3.04
N PRO A 210 13.63 -3.94 -2.27
CA PRO A 210 14.53 -4.98 -2.76
C PRO A 210 13.90 -6.37 -2.67
N GLY A 211 12.79 -6.52 -1.94
CA GLY A 211 12.17 -7.80 -1.67
C GLY A 211 11.70 -8.50 -2.95
N GLU A 212 11.72 -9.84 -2.89
CA GLU A 212 11.37 -10.73 -3.99
C GLU A 212 10.43 -11.84 -3.51
N GLY A 213 10.04 -12.69 -4.45
CA GLY A 213 9.20 -13.85 -4.19
C GLY A 213 7.76 -13.48 -3.89
N THR A 214 7.11 -14.31 -3.10
CA THR A 214 5.65 -14.28 -2.91
C THR A 214 5.20 -13.20 -1.89
N ASN A 215 6.11 -12.55 -1.16
CA ASN A 215 5.83 -11.34 -0.38
C ASN A 215 7.03 -10.38 -0.49
N PRO A 216 7.06 -9.54 -1.55
CA PRO A 216 8.16 -8.59 -1.77
C PRO A 216 8.07 -7.35 -0.86
N TRP A 217 6.90 -7.09 -0.27
CA TRP A 217 6.54 -5.84 0.41
C TRP A 217 6.96 -5.81 1.90
N ARG A 218 8.13 -6.36 2.21
CA ARG A 218 8.62 -6.51 3.59
C ARG A 218 9.63 -5.47 4.05
N ALA A 219 10.14 -4.65 3.13
CA ALA A 219 11.13 -3.65 3.44
C ALA A 219 10.48 -2.31 3.79
N ALA A 220 10.90 -1.72 4.91
CA ALA A 220 10.61 -0.34 5.25
C ALA A 220 11.36 0.64 4.32
N PRO A 221 11.02 1.94 4.36
CA PRO A 221 11.71 2.90 3.56
C PRO A 221 13.20 3.03 3.81
N TRP A 222 13.93 3.20 2.71
CA TRP A 222 15.31 3.63 2.69
C TRP A 222 15.37 5.07 3.18
N LEU A 223 15.58 5.23 4.49
CA LEU A 223 15.79 6.54 5.09
C LEU A 223 17.17 7.11 4.71
N ASP A 224 18.19 6.25 4.58
CA ASP A 224 19.60 6.68 4.47
C ASP A 224 20.36 6.07 3.28
N GLY A 225 19.68 5.49 2.29
CA GLY A 225 20.32 4.88 1.11
C GLY A 225 20.91 3.48 1.33
N GLU A 226 20.94 2.98 2.57
CA GLU A 226 21.42 1.64 2.92
C GLU A 226 20.27 0.66 3.22
N PRO A 227 20.37 -0.63 2.82
CA PRO A 227 19.35 -1.61 3.12
C PRO A 227 19.39 -1.87 4.62
N ARG A 228 18.29 -1.60 5.32
CA ARG A 228 18.04 -2.34 6.56
C ARG A 228 17.50 -3.70 6.16
N PRO A 229 18.26 -4.79 6.34
CA PRO A 229 17.69 -6.12 6.11
C PRO A 229 16.45 -6.23 6.99
N GLY A 230 15.30 -6.51 6.37
CA GLY A 230 14.13 -6.98 7.12
C GLY A 230 14.59 -8.18 7.93
N ALA A 231 14.15 -8.25 9.20
CA ALA A 231 14.60 -9.29 10.13
C ALA A 231 14.68 -10.64 9.41
N ALA A 232 15.90 -11.16 9.26
CA ALA A 232 16.11 -12.48 8.69
C ALA A 232 15.24 -13.44 9.51
N GLY A 233 14.31 -14.13 8.83
CA GLY A 233 13.63 -15.25 9.45
C GLY A 233 14.70 -16.19 10.03
N PRO A 234 14.45 -16.80 11.20
CA PRO A 234 15.46 -17.63 11.84
C PRO A 234 15.91 -18.71 10.84
N GLU A 235 17.23 -18.91 10.75
CA GLU A 235 17.79 -20.01 9.97
C GLU A 235 17.10 -21.33 10.35
N PRO A 236 16.83 -22.21 9.37
CA PRO A 236 16.22 -23.51 9.65
C PRO A 236 17.22 -24.38 10.42
N GLY A 237 17.21 -24.29 11.75
CA GLY A 237 18.06 -25.15 12.58
C GLY A 237 18.10 -24.87 14.08
N ALA A 238 17.87 -23.64 14.54
CA ALA A 238 18.00 -23.33 15.97
C ALA A 238 16.64 -23.37 16.69
N ARG A 239 16.32 -24.50 17.34
CA ARG A 239 15.21 -24.57 18.30
C ARG A 239 15.50 -23.62 19.47
N ARG A 240 14.64 -22.62 19.70
CA ARG A 240 14.51 -21.94 21.01
C ARG A 240 13.18 -22.33 21.67
N PRO A 241 13.15 -22.58 22.99
CA PRO A 241 11.93 -22.95 23.69
C PRO A 241 11.10 -21.72 24.05
N GLY A 242 9.77 -21.78 23.86
CA GLY A 242 8.84 -20.93 24.61
C GLY A 242 7.96 -19.92 23.84
N LEU A 243 7.69 -20.10 22.55
CA LEU A 243 6.63 -19.34 21.86
C LEU A 243 5.49 -20.29 21.44
N SER A 244 4.27 -19.94 21.86
CA SER A 244 3.03 -20.66 21.53
C SER A 244 2.83 -20.73 20.00
N PRO A 245 2.49 -21.91 19.43
CA PRO A 245 2.56 -22.16 17.98
C PRO A 245 1.39 -21.60 17.15
N ASP A 246 0.43 -20.87 17.72
CA ASP A 246 -0.84 -20.56 17.03
C ASP A 246 -0.96 -19.14 16.46
N ALA A 247 0.08 -18.66 15.76
CA ALA A 247 -0.04 -17.51 14.86
C ALA A 247 0.08 -17.99 13.40
N PRO A 248 -1.03 -18.12 12.64
CA PRO A 248 -0.96 -18.58 11.26
C PRO A 248 -0.28 -17.52 10.38
N LEU A 249 0.95 -17.81 9.96
CA LEU A 249 1.64 -17.15 8.86
C LEU A 249 0.95 -17.56 7.54
N LEU A 250 -0.17 -16.92 7.23
CA LEU A 250 -0.85 -17.06 5.95
C LEU A 250 -0.73 -15.75 5.20
N TRP A 251 0.36 -15.61 4.46
CA TRP A 251 0.46 -14.62 3.41
C TRP A 251 0.45 -15.41 2.08
N ARG A 252 -0.56 -15.15 1.23
CA ARG A 252 -0.61 -15.66 -0.13
C ARG A 252 -0.88 -14.49 -1.07
N ALA A 253 0.17 -13.88 -1.61
CA ALA A 253 0.04 -13.19 -2.88
C ALA A 253 0.25 -14.23 -3.99
N ARG A 254 -0.72 -14.34 -4.89
CA ARG A 254 -0.60 -14.99 -6.20
C ARG A 254 -0.70 -13.93 -7.26
#